data_AF-A0A4P9YXB6-F1
#
_entry.id   AF-A0A4P9YXB6-F1
#
_cell.length_a   1.000
_cell.length_b   1.000
_cell.length_c   1.000
_cell.angle_alpha   90.00
_cell.angle_beta   90.00
_cell.angle_gamma   90.00
#
_symmetry.space_group_name_H-M   'P 1'
#
loop_
_entity.id
_entity.type
_entity.pdbx_description
1 polymer ?
#
loop_
_entity_poly.entity_id
_entity_poly.type
_entity_poly.pdbx_seq_one_letter_code
_entity_poly.pdbx_strand_id
1 'polypeptide(L)'
;MTDLRSQQGCNIRFSIDRGAQYPVEPSSDCPEGVATAVEKLLSVDPHNYADAPREGIRRLLERITGQPHPKDAPLNIDAIESIRMGTTVATNALLERKGEPCALFITKGFKDLLVIGNQSRPDIFDLSIQVPDQLYAEVIEVDER
;
A
#
# COMPACT_ATOMS: atom_id res chain seq x y z
N MET A 1 46.13 -10.11 9.38
CA MET A 1 45.71 -8.71 9.62
C MET A 1 44.27 -8.62 9.14
N THR A 2 43.41 -8.13 10.01
CA THR A 2 42.03 -8.56 10.28
C THR A 2 41.07 -8.50 9.09
N ASP A 3 40.29 -9.58 8.92
CA ASP A 3 39.20 -9.73 7.96
C ASP A 3 38.09 -8.70 8.28
N LEU A 4 37.89 -7.74 7.38
CA LEU A 4 36.93 -6.63 7.49
C LEU A 4 35.47 -7.06 7.24
N ARG A 5 35.18 -8.37 7.18
CA ARG A 5 33.83 -8.90 6.94
C ARG A 5 33.01 -9.17 8.20
N SER A 6 33.51 -8.83 9.40
CA SER A 6 32.86 -9.19 10.67
C SER A 6 31.83 -8.19 11.22
N GLN A 7 31.25 -7.30 10.39
CA GLN A 7 30.12 -6.44 10.78
C GLN A 7 29.02 -6.40 9.72
N GLN A 8 28.75 -7.50 9.03
CA GLN A 8 27.52 -7.60 8.25
C GLN A 8 26.34 -7.71 9.23
N GLY A 9 25.68 -6.58 9.48
CA GLY A 9 24.38 -6.54 10.16
C GLY A 9 23.40 -7.47 9.46
N CYS A 10 22.47 -8.04 10.22
CA CYS A 10 21.41 -8.86 9.66
C CYS A 10 20.60 -8.02 8.66
N ASN A 11 20.60 -8.39 7.37
CA ASN A 11 19.86 -7.67 6.33
C ASN A 11 18.41 -8.16 6.27
N ILE A 12 17.52 -7.48 7.00
CA ILE A 12 16.09 -7.83 7.11
C ILE A 12 15.29 -7.12 6.02
N ARG A 13 14.42 -7.86 5.31
CA ARG A 13 13.51 -7.31 4.30
C ARG A 13 12.06 -7.46 4.74
N PHE A 14 11.31 -6.38 4.74
CA PHE A 14 9.89 -6.39 5.09
C PHE A 14 9.02 -6.34 3.84
N SER A 15 8.02 -7.22 3.77
CA SER A 15 6.92 -7.12 2.81
C SER A 15 5.62 -6.91 3.60
N ILE A 16 4.87 -5.88 3.24
CA ILE A 16 3.69 -5.43 3.99
C ILE A 16 2.51 -5.36 3.05
N ASP A 17 1.41 -6.01 3.40
CA ASP A 17 0.12 -5.82 2.74
C ASP A 17 -0.88 -5.20 3.73
N ARG A 18 -1.03 -3.87 3.61
CA ARG A 18 -1.99 -3.09 4.40
C ARG A 18 -3.37 -3.24 3.76
N GLY A 19 -4.02 -4.34 4.11
CA GLY A 19 -5.31 -4.80 3.59
C GLY A 19 -5.61 -6.23 4.06
N ALA A 20 -4.57 -7.06 4.19
CA ALA A 20 -4.54 -8.35 4.88
C ALA A 20 -3.08 -8.83 5.09
N GLN A 21 -2.73 -9.37 6.27
CA GLN A 21 -1.47 -10.09 6.66
C GLN A 21 -0.10 -9.40 6.36
N TYR A 22 0.89 -9.58 7.25
CA TYR A 22 2.23 -8.96 7.12
C TYR A 22 3.33 -10.05 6.99
N PRO A 23 3.69 -10.48 5.77
CA PRO A 23 4.73 -11.49 5.56
C PRO A 23 6.14 -10.90 5.52
N VAL A 24 7.06 -11.34 6.38
CA VAL A 24 8.49 -10.96 6.31
C VAL A 24 9.30 -12.08 5.69
N GLU A 25 10.01 -11.77 4.60
CA GLU A 25 10.89 -12.70 3.89
C GLU A 25 12.36 -12.28 4.06
N PRO A 26 13.27 -13.20 4.37
CA PRO A 26 14.69 -12.87 4.53
C PRO A 26 15.41 -12.57 3.20
N SER A 27 16.57 -11.93 3.29
CA SER A 27 17.46 -11.68 2.15
C SER A 27 18.15 -12.93 1.62
N SER A 28 18.42 -12.96 0.31
CA SER A 28 19.13 -14.06 -0.36
C SER A 28 20.58 -14.22 0.11
N ASP A 29 21.10 -13.25 0.86
CA ASP A 29 22.41 -13.30 1.53
C ASP A 29 22.32 -13.75 2.99
N CYS A 30 21.13 -14.11 3.48
CA CYS A 30 21.02 -14.71 4.79
C CYS A 30 21.45 -16.19 4.74
N PRO A 31 22.27 -16.68 5.70
CA PRO A 31 22.79 -18.05 5.70
C PRO A 31 21.66 -19.10 5.66
N GLU A 32 21.92 -20.31 5.13
CA GLU A 32 20.93 -21.40 5.11
C GLU A 32 20.23 -21.58 6.47
N GLY A 33 18.89 -21.59 6.47
CA GLY A 33 18.06 -21.76 7.67
C GLY A 33 17.27 -20.52 8.12
N VAL A 34 17.13 -19.50 7.28
CA VAL A 34 16.51 -18.24 7.73
C VAL A 34 15.00 -18.35 7.85
N ALA A 35 14.54 -18.10 9.07
CA ALA A 35 13.14 -18.17 9.46
C ALA A 35 12.34 -17.04 8.81
N THR A 36 11.39 -17.40 7.96
CA THR A 36 10.28 -16.53 7.57
C THR A 36 9.40 -16.27 8.80
N ALA A 37 9.08 -15.00 9.04
CA ALA A 37 8.27 -14.59 10.18
C ALA A 37 7.03 -13.85 9.66
N VAL A 38 5.85 -14.20 10.17
CA VAL A 38 4.60 -13.51 9.82
C VAL A 38 4.04 -12.89 11.09
N GLU A 39 3.56 -11.65 10.98
CA GLU A 39 2.77 -10.99 12.01
C GLU A 39 1.39 -10.64 11.42
N LYS A 40 0.34 -10.74 12.22
CA LYS A 40 -1.01 -10.33 11.81
C LYS A 40 -1.56 -9.33 12.80
N LEU A 41 -1.80 -8.13 12.31
CA LEU A 41 -2.38 -7.02 13.08
C LEU A 41 -3.69 -6.58 12.44
N LEU A 42 -4.56 -5.96 13.24
CA LEU A 42 -5.70 -5.22 12.71
C LEU A 42 -5.18 -3.99 11.97
N SER A 43 -5.77 -3.68 10.82
CA SER A 43 -5.35 -2.52 10.02
C SER A 43 -5.60 -1.18 10.73
N VAL A 44 -6.57 -1.15 11.66
CA VAL A 44 -6.94 0.01 12.48
C VAL A 44 -7.25 -0.48 13.90
N ASP A 45 -6.42 -0.11 14.87
CA ASP A 45 -6.63 -0.41 16.29
C ASP A 45 -5.98 0.68 17.18
N PRO A 46 -6.60 1.88 17.25
CA PRO A 46 -6.00 3.06 17.86
C PRO A 46 -5.70 2.90 19.36
N HIS A 47 -6.36 1.94 20.03
CA HIS A 47 -6.13 1.66 21.45
C HIS A 47 -4.78 0.97 21.71
N ASN A 48 -4.24 0.25 20.72
CA ASN A 48 -3.03 -0.57 20.89
C ASN A 48 -1.80 -0.01 20.15
N TYR A 49 -2.01 0.63 19.01
CA TYR A 49 -0.96 1.22 18.16
C TYR A 49 -1.55 2.27 17.20
N ALA A 50 -0.76 3.30 16.88
CA ALA A 50 -1.16 4.34 15.94
C ALA A 50 -1.08 3.89 14.47
N ASP A 51 -0.14 3.02 14.13
CA ASP A 51 0.10 2.54 12.77
C ASP A 51 0.47 1.05 12.78
N ALA A 52 -0.34 0.24 12.08
CA ALA A 52 -0.18 -1.21 12.07
C ALA A 52 1.11 -1.67 11.35
N PRO A 53 1.50 -1.13 10.18
CA PRO A 53 2.79 -1.41 9.56
C PRO A 53 3.99 -1.19 10.48
N ARG A 54 4.08 -0.02 11.12
CA ARG A 54 5.15 0.30 12.07
C ARG A 54 5.16 -0.66 13.26
N GLU A 55 3.99 -0.99 13.81
CA GLU A 55 3.87 -1.94 14.93
C GLU A 55 4.30 -3.35 14.52
N GLY A 56 3.97 -3.79 13.30
CA GLY A 56 4.39 -5.08 12.76
C GLY A 56 5.90 -5.17 12.63
N ILE A 57 6.53 -4.15 12.05
CA ILE A 57 8.00 -4.04 11.98
C ILE A 57 8.60 -4.09 13.39
N ARG A 58 8.06 -3.30 14.34
CA ARG A 58 8.56 -3.24 15.72
C ARG A 58 8.59 -4.62 16.39
N ARG A 59 7.46 -5.35 16.38
CA ARG A 59 7.35 -6.68 16.99
C ARG A 59 8.29 -7.70 16.35
N LEU A 60 8.44 -7.63 15.03
CA LEU A 60 9.28 -8.54 14.28
C LEU A 60 10.77 -8.25 14.51
N LEU A 61 11.18 -6.97 14.54
CA LEU A 61 12.53 -6.58 14.90
C LEU A 61 12.88 -7.02 16.32
N GLU A 62 11.99 -6.80 17.29
CA GLU A 62 12.19 -7.23 18.67
C GLU A 62 12.34 -8.76 18.78
N ARG A 63 11.53 -9.51 18.03
CA ARG A 63 11.62 -10.97 17.96
C ARG A 63 12.89 -11.49 17.28
N ILE A 64 13.32 -10.85 16.18
CA ILE A 64 14.47 -11.29 15.38
C ILE A 64 15.80 -10.91 16.05
N THR A 65 15.89 -9.69 16.58
CA THR A 65 17.13 -9.15 17.16
C THR A 65 17.28 -9.48 18.65
N GLY A 66 16.17 -9.82 19.33
CA GLY A 66 16.13 -9.96 20.78
C GLY A 66 16.32 -8.63 21.54
N GLN A 67 16.39 -7.50 20.83
CA GLN A 67 16.54 -6.18 21.43
C GLN A 67 15.17 -5.53 21.65
N PRO A 68 14.95 -4.87 22.79
CA PRO A 68 13.68 -4.20 23.06
C PRO A 68 13.48 -3.00 22.11
N HIS A 69 12.30 -2.91 21.51
CA HIS A 69 11.87 -1.76 20.70
C HIS A 69 10.63 -1.12 21.33
N PRO A 70 10.78 -0.08 22.18
CA PRO A 70 9.67 0.60 22.83
C PRO A 70 8.70 1.24 21.82
N LYS A 71 7.41 1.24 22.12
CA LYS A 71 6.37 1.79 21.24
C LYS A 71 6.57 3.28 20.94
N ASP A 72 6.98 4.03 21.96
CA ASP A 72 7.10 5.50 21.92
C ASP A 72 8.48 6.00 21.47
N ALA A 73 9.38 5.09 21.08
CA ALA A 73 10.72 5.43 20.60
C ALA A 73 10.84 5.25 19.08
N PRO A 74 11.73 6.00 18.41
CA PRO A 74 12.13 5.69 17.03
C PRO A 74 12.65 4.26 16.91
N LEU A 75 12.32 3.57 15.82
CA LEU A 75 12.86 2.23 15.55
C LEU A 75 14.30 2.35 15.07
N ASN A 76 15.18 1.49 15.58
CA ASN A 76 16.48 1.28 14.95
C ASN A 76 16.26 0.54 13.62
N ILE A 77 16.73 1.14 12.52
CA ILE A 77 16.57 0.63 11.16
C ILE A 77 17.88 0.09 10.55
N ASP A 78 18.98 0.04 11.32
CA ASP A 78 20.31 -0.35 10.83
C ASP A 78 20.33 -1.78 10.25
N ALA A 79 19.46 -2.65 10.77
CA ALA A 79 19.29 -4.03 10.31
C ALA A 79 18.24 -4.16 9.17
N ILE A 80 17.64 -3.07 8.69
CA ILE A 80 16.61 -3.12 7.65
C ILE A 80 17.24 -2.81 6.30
N GLU A 81 17.23 -3.78 5.41
CA GLU A 81 17.68 -3.62 4.03
C GLU A 81 16.60 -2.97 3.16
N SER A 82 15.35 -3.42 3.28
CA SER A 82 14.24 -2.87 2.49
C SER A 82 12.88 -3.06 3.16
N ILE A 83 11.95 -2.15 2.82
CA ILE A 83 10.54 -2.23 3.16
C ILE A 83 9.74 -2.07 1.87
N ARG A 84 8.96 -3.07 1.50
CA ARG A 84 7.99 -3.02 0.41
C ARG A 84 6.58 -3.04 1.00
N MET A 85 5.76 -2.07 0.63
CA MET A 85 4.38 -1.96 1.09
C MET A 85 3.41 -1.94 -0.09
N GLY A 86 2.51 -2.92 -0.13
CA GLY A 86 1.25 -2.87 -0.86
C GLY A 86 0.13 -2.44 0.08
N THR A 87 -0.88 -1.76 -0.45
CA THR A 87 -2.08 -1.38 0.32
C THR A 87 -3.32 -1.40 -0.55
N THR A 88 -4.46 -1.67 0.09
CA THR A 88 -5.79 -1.61 -0.55
C THR A 88 -6.51 -0.29 -0.31
N VAL A 89 -5.89 0.69 0.37
CA VAL A 89 -6.53 1.99 0.70
C VAL A 89 -7.05 2.70 -0.55
N ALA A 90 -6.26 2.79 -1.61
CA ALA A 90 -6.67 3.46 -2.85
C ALA A 90 -7.82 2.74 -3.55
N THR A 91 -7.75 1.41 -3.64
CA THR A 91 -8.82 0.60 -4.25
C THR A 91 -10.11 0.70 -3.46
N ASN A 92 -10.06 0.63 -2.13
CA ASN A 92 -11.25 0.76 -1.29
C ASN A 92 -11.82 2.18 -1.33
N ALA A 93 -10.97 3.22 -1.34
CA ALA A 93 -11.43 4.59 -1.52
C ALA A 93 -12.17 4.76 -2.85
N LEU A 94 -11.67 4.16 -3.93
CA LEU A 94 -12.33 4.16 -5.24
C LEU A 94 -13.67 3.41 -5.23
N LEU A 95 -13.69 2.18 -4.70
CA LEU A 95 -14.88 1.33 -4.65
C LEU A 95 -15.98 1.92 -3.74
N GLU A 96 -15.60 2.50 -2.61
CA GLU A 96 -16.50 3.13 -1.65
C GLU A 96 -16.85 4.59 -2.00
N ARG A 97 -16.31 5.11 -3.12
CA ARG A 97 -16.48 6.52 -3.55
C ARG A 97 -16.07 7.53 -2.47
N LYS A 98 -15.05 7.21 -1.67
CA LYS A 98 -14.48 8.05 -0.60
C LYS A 98 -13.23 8.78 -1.08
N GLY A 99 -13.38 9.61 -2.11
CA GLY A 99 -12.35 10.52 -2.59
C GLY A 99 -12.72 11.98 -2.34
N GLU A 100 -11.77 12.88 -2.54
CA GLU A 100 -12.05 14.31 -2.60
C GLU A 100 -12.73 14.68 -3.93
N PRO A 101 -13.61 15.70 -3.96
CA PRO A 101 -14.19 16.20 -5.20
C PRO A 101 -13.11 16.69 -6.17
N CYS A 102 -13.13 16.16 -7.39
CA CYS A 102 -12.18 16.51 -8.45
C CYS A 102 -12.90 17.17 -9.64
N ALA A 103 -12.23 18.12 -10.29
CA ALA A 103 -12.66 18.68 -11.57
C ALA A 103 -11.89 18.03 -12.74
N LEU A 104 -12.58 17.71 -13.81
CA LEU A 104 -12.01 17.23 -15.07
C LEU A 104 -11.77 18.42 -16.01
N PHE A 105 -10.51 18.67 -16.35
CA PHE A 105 -10.16 19.60 -17.43
C PHE A 105 -10.04 18.81 -18.73
N ILE A 106 -10.73 19.26 -19.78
CA ILE A 106 -10.77 18.56 -21.06
C ILE A 106 -10.83 19.52 -22.22
N THR A 107 -10.33 19.13 -23.38
CA THR A 107 -10.41 19.93 -24.61
C THR A 107 -11.85 20.28 -24.96
N LYS A 108 -12.07 21.52 -25.37
CA LYS A 108 -13.38 22.02 -25.78
C LYS A 108 -14.01 21.16 -26.88
N GLY A 109 -15.27 20.81 -26.69
CA GLY A 109 -16.02 19.88 -27.54
C GLY A 109 -16.00 18.43 -27.07
N PHE A 110 -15.24 18.10 -26.02
CA PHE A 110 -15.12 16.73 -25.49
C PHE A 110 -15.67 16.55 -24.07
N LYS A 111 -16.44 17.51 -23.54
CA LYS A 111 -17.04 17.45 -22.20
C LYS A 111 -17.68 16.09 -21.85
N ASP A 112 -18.39 15.48 -22.79
CA ASP A 112 -19.16 14.26 -22.57
C ASP A 112 -18.37 12.97 -22.85
N LEU A 113 -17.07 13.06 -23.18
CA LEU A 113 -16.27 11.91 -23.62
C LEU A 113 -16.25 10.78 -22.57
N LEU A 114 -16.05 11.08 -21.29
CA LEU A 114 -16.05 10.08 -20.22
C LEU A 114 -17.46 9.61 -19.81
N VAL A 115 -18.50 10.40 -20.13
CA VAL A 115 -19.90 9.99 -19.96
C VAL A 115 -20.30 8.96 -21.02
N ILE A 116 -19.92 9.21 -22.26
CA ILE A 116 -20.13 8.30 -23.38
C ILE A 116 -19.27 7.04 -23.20
N GLY A 117 -18.03 7.20 -22.71
CA GLY A 117 -17.09 6.10 -22.55
C GLY A 117 -16.80 5.41 -23.89
N ASN A 118 -16.56 4.10 -23.84
CA ASN A 118 -16.26 3.29 -25.02
C ASN A 118 -17.48 2.54 -25.60
N GLN A 119 -18.69 2.85 -25.11
CA GLN A 119 -19.94 2.18 -25.49
C GLN A 119 -19.93 0.64 -25.32
N SER A 120 -19.02 0.09 -24.53
CA SER A 120 -19.03 -1.35 -24.20
C SER A 120 -20.31 -1.68 -23.42
N ARG A 121 -21.07 -2.66 -23.92
CA ARG A 121 -22.31 -3.16 -23.28
C ARG A 121 -22.03 -4.57 -22.75
N PRO A 122 -21.95 -4.78 -21.42
CA PRO A 122 -21.83 -6.12 -20.85
C PRO A 122 -22.99 -7.02 -21.30
N ASP A 123 -24.20 -6.48 -21.24
CA ASP A 123 -25.43 -7.13 -21.70
C ASP A 123 -26.01 -6.35 -22.90
N ILE A 124 -25.69 -6.78 -24.12
CA ILE A 124 -26.00 -6.03 -25.36
C ILE A 124 -27.51 -5.84 -25.63
N PHE A 125 -28.37 -6.61 -24.97
CA PHE A 125 -29.82 -6.58 -25.16
C PHE A 125 -30.61 -5.97 -23.99
N ASP A 126 -29.93 -5.54 -22.91
CA ASP A 126 -30.60 -4.84 -21.81
C ASP A 126 -31.03 -3.45 -22.29
N LEU A 127 -32.34 -3.15 -22.20
CA LEU A 127 -32.90 -1.84 -22.55
C LEU A 127 -32.75 -0.82 -21.40
N SER A 128 -32.45 -1.29 -20.19
CA SER A 128 -32.38 -0.53 -18.94
C SER A 128 -30.96 -0.44 -18.37
N ILE A 129 -29.98 -0.22 -19.24
CA ILE A 129 -28.54 -0.22 -18.90
C ILE A 129 -28.25 0.75 -17.76
N GLN A 130 -27.65 0.23 -16.69
CA GLN A 130 -27.11 1.02 -15.59
C GLN A 130 -25.65 1.36 -15.90
N VAL A 131 -25.35 2.65 -16.08
CA VAL A 131 -23.98 3.13 -16.28
C VAL A 131 -23.40 3.56 -14.93
N PRO A 132 -22.15 3.23 -14.59
CA PRO A 132 -21.54 3.69 -13.35
C PRO A 132 -21.46 5.23 -13.29
N ASP A 133 -21.63 5.77 -12.09
CA ASP A 133 -21.48 7.20 -11.85
C ASP A 133 -20.06 7.69 -12.15
N GLN A 134 -19.94 8.95 -12.56
CA GLN A 134 -18.67 9.61 -12.85
C GLN A 134 -17.85 9.82 -11.57
N LEU A 135 -16.51 9.89 -11.73
CA LEU A 135 -15.60 10.12 -10.60
C LEU A 135 -15.36 11.61 -10.31
N TYR A 136 -15.59 12.48 -11.30
CA TYR A 136 -15.43 13.92 -11.17
C TYR A 136 -16.75 14.60 -10.78
N ALA A 137 -16.66 15.75 -10.11
CA ALA A 137 -17.79 16.58 -9.72
C ALA A 137 -18.09 17.67 -10.75
N GLU A 138 -17.08 18.13 -11.48
CA GLU A 138 -17.19 19.22 -12.45
C GLU A 138 -16.36 18.93 -13.70
N VAL A 139 -16.79 19.44 -14.85
CA VAL A 139 -16.03 19.40 -16.10
C VAL A 139 -15.80 20.82 -16.61
N ILE A 140 -14.54 21.16 -16.86
CA ILE A 140 -14.09 22.44 -17.36
C ILE A 140 -13.50 22.23 -18.76
N GLU A 141 -14.10 22.86 -19.76
CA GLU A 141 -13.60 22.82 -21.12
C GLU A 141 -12.49 23.86 -21.34
N VAL A 142 -11.38 23.43 -21.94
CA VAL A 142 -10.19 24.24 -22.21
C VAL A 142 -10.04 24.41 -23.72
N ASP A 143 -9.81 25.65 -24.15
CA ASP A 143 -9.53 25.98 -25.56
C ASP A 143 -8.06 25.66 -25.88
N GLU A 144 -7.81 24.42 -26.28
CA GLU A 144 -6.49 23.86 -26.61
C GLU A 144 -6.64 22.85 -27.75
N ARG A 145 -5.57 22.57 -28.51
CA ARG A 145 -5.62 21.64 -29.65
C ARG A 145 -4.29 20.95 -29.92
#